data_AF-Q10412-F1
#
_entry.id   AF-Q10412-F1
#
_cell.length_a   1.000
_cell.length_b   1.000
_cell.length_c   1.000
_cell.angle_alpha   90.00
_cell.angle_beta   90.00
_cell.angle_gamma   90.00
#
_symmetry.space_group_name_H-M   'P 1'
#
loop_
_entity.id
_entity.type
_entity.pdbx_description
1 polymer ?
#
loop_
_entity_poly.entity_id
_entity_poly.type
_entity_poly.pdbx_seq_one_letter_code
_entity_poly.pdbx_strand_id
1 'polypeptide(L)'
;MNAESCSLILSYISSAPAGNLVLNCTATTNKQTLEANLKSAVYQRYPEFLEDWTNVCVHIIHSYFPKDADYWNVDKLYTSVNRITTLEQSKVVGKEIKNGFTFDAENSTASLENDLQPQFRSHALFMVGSAGPLFSSTARTSRLDSRLPDGGIIAKPVALLPTPSVANSQEYTLDKLSPPSTAKPPASVIEFNPSLAKLPTVKYLQSGPFSSIAPYKNSSSSVIPDSSFHSVACYRASSHYKEAPVEKSIDIDIIQNNLSLLEEDSWTSVPIQGELVELNKLLQHLQLLQNQRITSHNVLSDEERQISVQVQNLILKLAKDYDMSPEDFLMDDFTLSLTQYGAFYRGTLPLSAQPLELPSQQLLRSQSNAALRSNSLSMNGSLSPSSTNVPLQSYRRTTKSRR
;
A
#
# COMPACT_ATOMS: atom_id res chain seq x y z
N MET A 1 10.56 36.02 15.89
CA MET A 1 9.23 35.70 15.35
C MET A 1 8.75 36.97 14.68
N ASN A 2 8.43 36.92 13.39
CA ASN A 2 8.05 38.12 12.63
C ASN A 2 6.56 38.41 12.82
N ALA A 3 6.13 39.66 12.61
CA ALA A 3 4.72 40.05 12.73
C ALA A 3 3.79 39.18 11.85
N GLU A 4 4.27 38.75 10.68
CA GLU A 4 3.57 37.80 9.80
C GLU A 4 3.35 36.44 10.48
N SER A 5 4.35 35.91 11.18
CA SER A 5 4.24 34.66 11.93
C SER A 5 3.22 34.76 13.07
N CYS A 6 3.19 35.89 13.78
CA CYS A 6 2.18 36.17 14.81
C CYS A 6 0.77 36.19 14.21
N SER A 7 0.60 36.85 13.07
CA SER A 7 -0.68 36.93 12.35
C SER A 7 -1.17 35.56 11.87
N LEU A 8 -0.27 34.73 11.32
CA LEU A 8 -0.59 33.36 10.88
C LEU A 8 -0.94 32.44 12.04
N ILE A 9 -0.24 32.54 13.17
CA ILE A 9 -0.57 31.77 14.38
C ILE A 9 -1.93 32.21 14.93
N LEU A 10 -2.19 33.51 14.96
CA LEU A 10 -3.47 34.06 15.41
C LEU A 10 -4.62 33.58 14.53
N SER A 11 -4.48 33.62 13.19
CA SER A 11 -5.51 33.15 12.27
C SER A 11 -5.76 31.65 12.44
N TYR A 12 -4.70 30.86 12.56
CA TYR A 12 -4.80 29.42 12.80
C TYR A 12 -5.54 29.11 14.11
N ILE A 13 -5.15 29.74 15.23
CA ILE A 13 -5.80 29.54 16.53
C ILE A 13 -7.26 29.96 16.45
N SER A 14 -7.57 31.13 15.88
CA SER A 14 -8.94 31.66 15.78
C SER A 14 -9.88 30.77 14.96
N SER A 15 -9.35 30.02 14.00
CA SER A 15 -10.13 29.09 13.17
C SER A 15 -10.52 27.79 13.90
N ALA A 16 -9.88 27.49 15.02
CA ALA A 16 -10.11 26.26 15.77
C ALA A 16 -11.33 26.37 16.71
N PRO A 17 -12.04 25.25 17.00
CA PRO A 17 -13.24 25.26 17.84
C PRO A 17 -13.07 25.87 19.24
N ALA A 18 -11.90 25.70 19.86
CA ALA A 18 -11.55 26.28 21.16
C ALA A 18 -10.66 27.53 21.05
N GLY A 19 -10.49 28.07 19.85
CA GLY A 19 -9.61 29.20 19.57
C GLY A 19 -9.92 30.42 20.43
N ASN A 20 -11.19 30.82 20.47
CA ASN A 20 -11.62 31.99 21.25
C ASN A 20 -11.43 31.82 22.75
N LEU A 21 -11.57 30.60 23.29
CA LEU A 21 -11.33 30.33 24.72
C LEU A 21 -9.85 30.56 25.06
N VAL A 22 -8.96 30.06 24.20
CA VAL A 22 -7.51 30.17 24.37
C VAL A 22 -7.02 31.61 24.16
N LEU A 23 -7.53 32.28 23.12
CA LEU A 23 -7.15 33.65 22.78
C LEU A 23 -7.53 34.68 23.86
N ASN A 24 -8.69 34.50 24.51
CA ASN A 24 -9.18 35.38 25.56
C ASN A 24 -8.59 35.10 26.95
N CYS A 25 -7.79 34.04 27.10
CA CYS A 25 -7.20 33.69 28.38
C CYS A 25 -6.07 34.65 28.74
N THR A 26 -6.06 35.13 30.00
CA THR A 26 -5.07 36.07 30.54
C THR A 26 -3.94 35.39 31.32
N ALA A 27 -3.87 34.06 31.30
CA ALA A 27 -2.83 33.28 31.96
C ALA A 27 -1.48 33.32 31.20
N THR A 28 -1.06 34.53 30.82
CA THR A 28 0.23 34.82 30.19
C THR A 28 1.17 35.48 31.22
N THR A 29 2.47 35.46 30.94
CA THR A 29 3.51 36.15 31.73
C THR A 29 3.17 37.63 31.97
N ASN A 30 2.65 38.31 30.95
CA ASN A 30 2.26 39.72 31.00
C ASN A 30 0.82 39.97 31.49
N LYS A 31 0.07 38.94 31.89
CA LYS A 31 -1.35 39.01 32.32
C LYS A 31 -2.33 39.62 31.31
N GLN A 32 -1.89 39.82 30.06
CA GLN A 32 -2.75 40.22 28.95
C GLN A 32 -3.30 38.98 28.26
N THR A 33 -4.36 39.16 27.46
CA THR A 33 -4.88 38.05 26.66
C THR A 33 -3.84 37.61 25.64
N LEU A 34 -3.81 36.31 25.33
CA LEU A 34 -2.91 35.78 24.30
C LEU A 34 -3.10 36.50 22.96
N GLU A 35 -4.35 36.85 22.63
CA GLU A 35 -4.70 37.65 21.46
C GLU A 35 -4.03 39.04 21.47
N ALA A 36 -4.06 39.74 22.61
CA ALA A 36 -3.43 41.06 22.73
C ALA A 36 -1.91 40.97 22.53
N ASN A 37 -1.25 39.98 23.11
CA ASN A 37 0.20 39.75 22.94
C ASN A 37 0.57 39.43 21.49
N LEU A 38 -0.25 38.63 20.80
CA LEU A 38 -0.03 38.28 19.38
C LEU A 38 -0.25 39.49 18.45
N LYS A 39 -1.32 40.26 18.67
CA LYS A 39 -1.62 41.47 17.87
C LYS A 39 -0.61 42.58 18.05
N SER A 40 -0.09 42.74 19.27
CA SER A 40 0.97 43.71 19.58
C SER A 40 2.38 43.23 19.23
N ALA A 41 2.52 42.02 18.67
CA ALA A 41 3.78 41.41 18.27
C ALA A 41 4.84 41.42 19.40
N VAL A 42 4.41 41.14 20.64
CA VAL A 42 5.28 41.14 21.83
C VAL A 42 6.35 40.05 21.76
N TYR A 43 6.02 38.90 21.17
CA TYR A 43 6.94 37.75 21.10
C TYR A 43 8.05 37.97 20.08
N GLN A 44 9.28 38.16 20.56
CA GLN A 44 10.45 38.28 19.70
C GLN A 44 10.99 36.91 19.32
N ARG A 45 10.80 35.89 20.15
CA ARG A 45 11.27 34.52 19.92
C ARG A 45 10.16 33.49 20.14
N TYR A 46 10.25 32.36 19.44
CA TYR A 46 9.26 31.29 19.59
C TYR A 46 9.18 30.69 21.01
N PRO A 47 10.28 30.52 21.77
CA PRO A 47 10.19 29.99 23.14
C PRO A 47 9.33 30.84 24.08
N GLU A 48 9.38 32.17 23.96
CA GLU A 48 8.54 33.11 24.74
C GLU A 48 7.05 32.87 24.45
N PHE A 49 6.70 32.71 23.17
CA PHE A 49 5.34 32.35 22.78
C PHE A 49 4.93 30.98 23.30
N LEU A 50 5.82 29.97 23.24
CA LEU A 50 5.51 28.62 23.69
C LEU A 50 5.32 28.50 25.20
N GLU A 51 6.01 29.32 25.97
CA GLU A 51 5.81 29.42 27.42
C GLU A 51 4.40 29.95 27.74
N ASP A 52 4.02 31.10 27.19
CA ASP A 52 2.67 31.67 27.36
C ASP A 52 1.59 30.73 26.82
N TRP A 53 1.82 30.11 25.66
CA TRP A 53 0.93 29.11 25.06
C TRP A 53 0.68 27.93 26.01
N THR A 54 1.75 27.38 26.59
CA THR A 54 1.66 26.24 27.50
C THR A 54 0.92 26.64 28.78
N ASN A 55 1.23 27.81 29.35
CA ASN A 55 0.57 28.33 30.55
C ASN A 55 -0.94 28.52 30.35
N VAL A 56 -1.33 29.11 29.22
CA VAL A 56 -2.74 29.30 28.85
C VAL A 56 -3.45 27.95 28.69
N CYS A 57 -2.88 27.02 27.94
CA CYS A 57 -3.50 25.71 27.72
C CYS A 57 -3.63 24.92 29.03
N VAL A 58 -2.61 24.91 29.89
CA VAL A 58 -2.66 24.25 31.22
C VAL A 58 -3.76 24.86 32.09
N HIS A 59 -3.84 26.19 32.13
CA HIS A 59 -4.86 26.90 32.91
C HIS A 59 -6.29 26.52 32.49
N ILE A 60 -6.53 26.49 31.18
CA ILE A 60 -7.83 26.11 30.64
C ILE A 60 -8.12 24.63 30.92
N ILE A 61 -7.17 23.73 30.67
CA ILE A 61 -7.34 22.28 30.89
C ILE A 61 -7.68 21.95 32.34
N HIS A 62 -7.07 22.64 33.31
CA HIS A 62 -7.41 22.48 34.73
C HIS A 62 -8.79 23.05 35.09
N SER A 63 -9.35 23.94 34.28
CA SER A 63 -10.68 24.54 34.49
C SER A 63 -11.83 23.65 33.99
N TYR A 64 -11.56 22.68 33.12
CA TYR A 64 -12.55 21.75 32.56
C TYR A 64 -12.35 20.32 33.06
N PHE A 65 -13.41 19.52 33.00
CA PHE A 65 -13.33 18.09 33.26
C PHE A 65 -12.97 17.33 31.97
N PRO A 66 -12.28 16.17 32.05
CA PRO A 66 -11.96 15.36 30.87
C PRO A 66 -13.16 14.83 30.09
N LYS A 67 -14.39 15.00 30.60
CA LYS A 67 -15.64 14.67 29.90
C LYS A 67 -16.10 15.78 28.95
N ASP A 68 -15.62 17.01 29.15
CA ASP A 68 -16.07 18.18 28.41
C ASP A 68 -15.42 18.23 27.03
N ALA A 69 -16.17 18.69 26.02
CA ALA A 69 -15.66 18.79 24.66
C ALA A 69 -14.51 19.82 24.56
N ASP A 70 -14.63 20.93 25.30
CA ASP A 70 -13.64 22.01 25.32
C ASP A 70 -12.28 21.54 25.83
N TYR A 71 -12.25 20.63 26.82
CA TYR A 71 -11.03 20.00 27.31
C TYR A 71 -10.22 19.37 26.17
N TRP A 72 -10.88 18.58 25.33
CA TRP A 72 -10.24 17.88 24.21
C TRP A 72 -9.95 18.79 23.02
N ASN A 73 -10.77 19.83 22.81
CA ASN A 73 -10.52 20.81 21.77
C ASN A 73 -9.24 21.61 22.07
N VAL A 74 -9.01 21.98 23.33
CA VAL A 74 -7.79 22.66 23.78
C VAL A 74 -6.57 21.72 23.68
N ASP A 75 -6.68 20.46 24.12
CA ASP A 75 -5.59 19.47 24.03
C ASP A 75 -5.14 19.21 22.58
N LYS A 76 -6.10 19.04 21.66
CA LYS A 76 -5.82 18.89 20.23
C LYS A 76 -5.15 20.13 19.66
N LEU A 77 -5.64 21.31 20.02
CA LEU A 77 -5.08 22.57 19.55
C LEU A 77 -3.66 22.77 20.06
N TYR A 78 -3.41 22.52 21.35
CA TYR A 78 -2.07 22.52 21.94
C TYR A 78 -1.12 21.62 21.17
N THR A 79 -1.51 20.37 20.94
CA THR A 79 -0.69 19.38 20.22
C THR A 79 -0.40 19.83 18.79
N SER A 80 -1.37 20.43 18.11
CA SER A 80 -1.25 20.87 16.73
C SER A 80 -0.32 22.08 16.60
N VAL A 81 -0.54 23.13 17.42
CA VAL A 81 0.29 24.33 17.43
C VAL A 81 1.72 23.98 17.82
N ASN A 82 1.92 23.19 18.89
CA ASN A 82 3.25 22.80 19.34
C ASN A 82 4.00 21.98 18.28
N ARG A 83 3.30 21.13 17.52
CA ARG A 83 3.88 20.40 16.39
C ARG A 83 4.30 21.35 15.26
N ILE A 84 3.45 22.30 14.89
CA ILE A 84 3.73 23.27 13.82
C ILE A 84 4.93 24.15 14.20
N THR A 85 4.94 24.72 15.40
CA THR A 85 6.02 25.60 15.87
C THR A 85 7.35 24.85 15.99
N THR A 86 7.35 23.61 16.50
CA THR A 86 8.57 22.79 16.59
C THR A 86 9.12 22.46 15.20
N LEU A 87 8.25 22.12 14.24
CA LEU A 87 8.66 21.88 12.86
C LEU A 87 9.24 23.15 12.20
N GLU A 88 8.60 24.30 12.38
CA GLU A 88 9.10 25.57 11.83
C GLU A 88 10.43 25.99 12.46
N GLN A 89 10.60 25.83 13.79
CA GLN A 89 11.89 26.05 14.44
C GLN A 89 12.99 25.16 13.86
N SER A 90 12.70 23.87 13.64
CA SER A 90 13.67 22.93 13.06
C SER A 90 14.08 23.31 11.63
N LYS A 91 13.19 23.91 10.83
CA LYS A 91 13.50 24.42 9.49
C LYS A 91 14.42 25.64 9.54
N VAL A 92 14.23 26.54 10.52
CA VAL A 92 15.07 27.73 10.69
C VAL A 92 16.47 27.32 11.14
N VAL A 93 16.59 26.44 12.13
CA VAL A 93 17.89 25.92 12.61
C VAL A 93 18.61 25.14 11.50
N GLY A 94 17.88 24.34 10.71
CA GLY A 94 18.45 23.64 9.55
C GLY A 94 18.97 24.56 8.44
N LYS A 95 18.49 25.82 8.38
CA LYS A 95 19.02 26.84 7.46
C LYS A 95 20.25 27.57 8.03
N GLU A 96 20.34 27.76 9.35
CA GLU A 96 21.53 28.34 9.99
C GLU A 96 22.75 27.42 9.91
N ILE A 97 22.55 26.10 10.00
CA ILE A 97 23.62 25.10 9.82
C ILE A 97 24.19 25.14 8.38
N LYS A 98 23.39 25.51 7.38
CA LYS A 98 23.87 25.71 6.00
C LYS A 98 24.57 27.07 5.78
N ASN A 99 24.41 28.03 6.68
CA ASN A 99 24.99 29.36 6.60
C ASN A 99 26.13 29.59 7.62
N GLY A 100 26.85 28.53 8.00
CA GLY A 100 28.16 28.65 8.66
C GLY A 100 28.15 29.16 10.11
N PHE A 101 26.99 29.28 10.77
CA PHE A 101 26.94 29.49 12.21
C PHE A 101 26.85 28.13 12.91
N THR A 102 27.99 27.68 13.43
CA THR A 102 28.07 26.57 14.39
C THR A 102 27.35 27.01 15.67
N PHE A 103 26.12 26.56 15.88
CA PHE A 103 25.59 26.43 17.23
C PHE A 103 26.40 25.32 17.90
N ASP A 104 27.09 25.64 18.99
CA ASP A 104 27.93 24.71 19.75
C ASP A 104 27.16 23.42 20.07
N ALA A 105 27.39 22.39 19.25
CA ALA A 105 26.87 21.04 19.43
C ALA A 105 27.48 20.33 20.65
N GLU A 106 28.35 21.01 21.41
CA GLU A 106 28.97 20.48 22.62
C GLU A 106 28.17 20.78 23.91
N ASN A 107 27.10 21.59 23.86
CA ASN A 107 26.18 21.80 24.99
C ASN A 107 24.79 21.17 24.81
N SER A 108 24.63 20.27 23.83
CA SER A 108 23.40 19.49 23.61
C SER A 108 23.22 18.32 24.59
N THR A 109 23.99 18.26 25.68
CA THR A 109 23.81 17.26 26.75
C THR A 109 22.60 17.58 27.64
N ALA A 110 22.13 18.84 27.66
CA ALA A 110 20.91 19.24 28.38
C ALA A 110 19.60 18.71 27.74
N SER A 111 19.63 18.22 26.49
CA SER A 111 18.50 17.48 25.90
C SER A 111 18.61 15.97 26.11
N LEU A 112 19.80 15.46 26.45
CA LEU A 112 20.01 14.03 26.71
C LEU A 112 19.54 13.62 28.11
N GLU A 113 19.62 14.53 29.10
CA GLU A 113 19.12 14.26 30.46
C GLU A 113 17.59 14.32 30.57
N ASN A 114 16.90 15.02 29.67
CA ASN A 114 15.44 14.96 29.55
C ASN A 114 14.94 13.73 28.76
N ASP A 115 15.81 13.05 28.02
CA ASP A 115 15.51 11.78 27.35
C ASP A 115 15.70 10.54 28.26
N LEU A 116 16.30 10.73 29.45
CA LEU A 116 16.45 9.68 30.48
C LEU A 116 15.28 9.61 31.46
N GLN A 117 14.35 10.56 31.43
CA GLN A 117 13.05 10.34 32.05
C GLN A 117 12.15 9.62 31.04
N PRO A 118 11.62 8.43 31.37
CA PRO A 118 10.58 7.84 30.54
C PRO A 118 9.47 8.87 30.40
N GLN A 119 9.31 9.44 29.20
CA GLN A 119 8.18 10.31 28.89
C GLN A 119 6.93 9.42 28.92
N PHE A 120 6.37 9.24 30.12
CA PHE A 120 5.12 8.54 30.31
C PHE A 120 4.05 9.37 29.60
N ARG A 121 3.60 8.87 28.44
CA ARG A 121 2.64 9.60 27.60
C ARG A 121 1.20 9.40 28.07
N SER A 122 0.96 8.36 28.84
CA SER A 122 -0.35 8.00 29.35
C SER A 122 -0.25 7.14 30.60
N HIS A 123 -1.34 7.12 31.35
CA HIS A 123 -1.53 6.26 32.51
C HIS A 123 -2.65 5.27 32.21
N ALA A 124 -2.70 4.15 32.91
CA ALA A 124 -3.84 3.25 32.99
C ALA A 124 -4.07 2.87 34.45
N LEU A 125 -5.23 2.32 34.77
CA LEU A 125 -5.48 1.72 36.07
C LEU A 125 -5.12 0.25 36.04
N PHE A 126 -4.43 -0.19 37.08
CA PHE A 126 -4.04 -1.57 37.31
C PHE A 126 -4.70 -2.07 38.58
N MET A 127 -5.33 -3.24 38.50
CA MET A 127 -5.84 -3.94 39.67
C MET A 127 -5.48 -5.43 39.59
N VAL A 128 -5.34 -6.07 40.74
CA VAL A 128 -5.10 -7.51 40.82
C VAL A 128 -6.42 -8.19 41.18
N GLY A 129 -7.02 -8.90 40.22
CA GLY A 129 -8.21 -9.70 40.42
C GLY A 129 -7.88 -11.17 40.75
N SER A 130 -8.91 -11.96 41.07
CA SER A 130 -8.75 -13.40 41.34
C SER A 130 -8.31 -14.21 40.12
N ALA A 131 -8.62 -13.74 38.91
CA ALA A 131 -8.22 -14.35 37.64
C ALA A 131 -6.85 -13.86 37.12
N GLY A 132 -6.21 -12.92 37.82
CA GLY A 132 -4.94 -12.31 37.42
C GLY A 132 -4.99 -10.78 37.34
N PRO A 133 -3.91 -10.16 36.83
CA PRO A 133 -3.82 -8.71 36.67
C PRO A 133 -4.81 -8.23 35.60
N LEU A 134 -5.51 -7.14 35.91
CA LEU A 134 -6.40 -6.45 35.00
C LEU A 134 -5.90 -5.03 34.78
N PHE A 135 -5.89 -4.61 33.52
CA PHE A 135 -5.55 -3.25 33.12
C PHE A 135 -6.79 -2.59 32.54
N SER A 136 -7.04 -1.34 32.93
CA SER A 136 -8.01 -0.51 32.22
C SER A 136 -7.45 -0.09 30.86
N SER A 137 -8.31 0.49 30.03
CA SER A 137 -7.84 1.31 28.92
C SER A 137 -6.98 2.48 29.42
N THR A 138 -6.19 3.05 28.53
CA THR A 138 -5.41 4.26 28.83
C THR A 138 -6.34 5.38 29.32
N ALA A 139 -6.01 5.97 30.46
CA ALA A 139 -6.71 7.10 31.02
C ALA A 139 -6.80 8.22 29.98
N ARG A 140 -8.02 8.75 29.83
CA ARG A 140 -8.31 9.85 28.92
C ARG A 140 -8.02 11.16 29.64
N THR A 141 -6.74 11.52 29.74
CA THR A 141 -6.28 12.79 30.29
C THR A 141 -5.27 13.41 29.32
N SER A 142 -5.33 14.73 29.17
CA SER A 142 -4.32 15.49 28.43
C SER A 142 -2.95 15.35 29.10
N ARG A 143 -1.88 15.51 28.33
CA ARG A 143 -0.50 15.60 28.87
C ARG A 143 -0.28 16.86 29.71
N LEU A 144 -1.10 17.87 29.49
CA LEU A 144 -1.08 19.12 30.26
C LEU A 144 -1.84 19.01 31.57
N ASP A 145 -2.58 17.92 31.78
CA ASP A 145 -3.33 17.70 32.99
C ASP A 145 -2.46 16.92 33.99
N SER A 146 -2.12 17.58 35.08
CA SER A 146 -1.32 16.99 36.17
C SER A 146 -2.12 16.02 37.05
N ARG A 147 -3.45 15.97 36.91
CA ARG A 147 -4.33 15.11 37.72
C ARG A 147 -4.22 13.65 37.25
N LEU A 148 -3.69 12.78 38.11
CA LEU A 148 -3.64 11.34 37.86
C LEU A 148 -5.05 10.73 37.88
N PRO A 149 -5.31 9.67 37.10
CA PRO A 149 -6.58 8.97 37.15
C PRO A 149 -6.79 8.36 38.54
N ASP A 150 -7.91 8.70 39.18
CA ASP A 150 -8.28 8.13 40.47
C ASP A 150 -8.87 6.73 40.27
N GLY A 151 -8.15 5.71 40.72
CA GLY A 151 -8.59 4.32 40.75
C GLY A 151 -9.28 3.92 42.05
N GLY A 152 -9.49 4.88 42.96
CA GLY A 152 -9.96 4.64 44.32
C GLY A 152 -9.02 3.72 45.09
N ILE A 153 -9.60 2.89 45.96
CA ILE A 153 -8.85 1.96 46.83
C ILE A 153 -8.40 0.70 46.07
N ILE A 154 -9.10 0.35 44.99
CA ILE A 154 -9.02 -0.97 44.35
C ILE A 154 -7.98 -1.00 43.22
N ALA A 155 -7.85 0.09 42.46
CA ALA A 155 -6.96 0.16 41.31
C ALA A 155 -5.90 1.24 41.50
N LYS A 156 -4.66 0.95 41.14
CA LYS A 156 -3.54 1.89 41.20
C LYS A 156 -3.24 2.43 39.80
N PRO A 157 -2.88 3.72 39.65
CA PRO A 157 -2.39 4.24 38.39
C PRO A 157 -1.04 3.60 38.05
N VAL A 158 -0.89 3.18 36.81
CA VAL A 158 0.35 2.64 36.22
C VAL A 158 0.66 3.46 34.99
N ALA A 159 1.92 3.87 34.86
CA ALA A 159 2.37 4.64 33.73
C ALA A 159 2.70 3.71 32.55
N LEU A 160 2.26 4.08 31.35
CA LEU A 160 2.47 3.31 30.13
C LEU A 160 3.62 3.90 29.33
N LEU A 161 4.59 3.05 29.01
CA LEU A 161 5.70 3.40 28.13
C LEU A 161 5.27 3.25 26.67
N PRO A 162 5.55 4.23 25.80
CA PRO A 162 5.34 4.07 24.37
C PRO A 162 6.27 2.97 23.85
N THR A 163 5.71 1.98 23.17
CA THR A 163 6.51 0.99 22.46
C THR A 163 7.03 1.60 21.16
N PRO A 164 8.34 1.49 20.83
CA PRO A 164 8.82 1.92 19.53
C PRO A 164 8.13 1.10 18.44
N SER A 165 7.67 1.75 17.38
CA SER A 165 7.05 1.05 16.25
C SER A 165 8.13 0.24 15.51
N VAL A 166 7.88 -1.05 15.32
CA VAL A 166 8.76 -1.87 14.50
C VAL A 166 8.30 -1.72 13.06
N ALA A 167 8.87 -0.76 12.33
CA ALA A 167 8.60 -0.56 10.91
C ALA A 167 9.38 -1.56 10.03
N ASN A 168 9.46 -2.84 10.45
CA ASN A 168 10.07 -3.85 9.59
C ASN A 168 9.06 -4.24 8.51
N SER A 169 9.26 -3.66 7.32
CA SER A 169 8.56 -4.03 6.07
C SER A 169 8.70 -5.52 5.71
N GLN A 170 9.62 -6.24 6.35
CA GLN A 170 9.93 -7.63 6.03
C GLN A 170 9.03 -8.68 6.72
N GLU A 171 8.37 -8.35 7.85
CA GLU A 171 7.66 -9.40 8.61
C GLU A 171 6.33 -9.82 7.96
N TYR A 172 5.60 -8.90 7.34
CA TYR A 172 4.25 -9.14 6.81
C TYR A 172 4.11 -8.65 5.37
N THR A 173 3.89 -9.58 4.44
CA THR A 173 3.46 -9.28 3.06
C THR A 173 1.94 -9.43 2.97
N LEU A 174 1.30 -8.81 1.97
CA LEU A 174 -0.15 -8.96 1.75
C LEU A 174 -0.56 -10.44 1.64
N ASP A 175 0.29 -11.27 1.03
CA ASP A 175 0.08 -12.72 0.92
C ASP A 175 0.01 -13.43 2.28
N LYS A 176 0.75 -12.95 3.29
CA LYS A 176 0.69 -13.48 4.66
C LYS A 176 -0.56 -13.04 5.40
N LEU A 177 -1.09 -11.85 5.07
CA LEU A 177 -2.30 -11.29 5.70
C LEU A 177 -3.58 -11.93 5.15
N SER A 178 -3.61 -12.25 3.85
CA SER A 178 -4.76 -12.83 3.17
C SER A 178 -4.35 -13.97 2.24
N PRO A 179 -3.94 -15.13 2.77
CA PRO A 179 -3.63 -16.29 1.93
C PRO A 179 -4.90 -16.74 1.18
N PRO A 180 -4.77 -17.26 -0.06
CA PRO A 180 -5.92 -17.82 -0.77
C PRO A 180 -6.50 -18.97 0.06
N SER A 181 -7.75 -18.79 0.52
CA SER A 181 -8.47 -19.76 1.35
C SER A 181 -9.09 -20.90 0.52
N THR A 182 -9.16 -20.74 -0.80
CA THR A 182 -9.86 -21.65 -1.71
C THR A 182 -9.00 -22.05 -2.89
N ALA A 183 -9.13 -23.30 -3.33
CA ALA A 183 -8.53 -23.78 -4.57
C ALA A 183 -9.19 -23.06 -5.76
N LYS A 184 -8.40 -22.29 -6.51
CA LYS A 184 -8.87 -21.60 -7.72
C LYS A 184 -9.24 -22.67 -8.77
N PRO A 185 -10.44 -22.63 -9.37
CA PRO A 185 -10.80 -23.58 -10.43
C PRO A 185 -9.90 -23.38 -11.65
N PRO A 186 -9.65 -24.45 -12.45
CA PRO A 186 -8.86 -24.35 -13.67
C PRO A 186 -9.49 -23.36 -14.66
N ALA A 187 -8.69 -22.44 -15.18
CA ALA A 187 -9.10 -21.45 -16.16
C ALA A 187 -9.02 -22.06 -17.57
N SER A 188 -10.03 -22.82 -17.97
CA SER A 188 -10.30 -23.12 -19.37
C SER A 188 -11.80 -23.18 -19.60
N VAL A 189 -12.35 -22.08 -20.13
CA VAL A 189 -13.75 -22.01 -20.57
C VAL A 189 -13.73 -22.08 -22.09
N ILE A 190 -13.90 -23.29 -22.62
CA ILE A 190 -14.57 -23.73 -23.86
C ILE A 190 -14.03 -25.16 -24.11
N GLU A 191 -14.73 -26.19 -23.65
CA GLU A 191 -14.31 -27.59 -23.85
C GLU A 191 -14.98 -28.26 -25.06
N PHE A 192 -15.99 -27.63 -25.69
CA PHE A 192 -16.69 -28.22 -26.82
C PHE A 192 -17.35 -27.17 -27.73
N ASN A 193 -17.04 -27.21 -29.03
CA ASN A 193 -17.77 -26.48 -30.05
C ASN A 193 -18.58 -27.50 -30.89
N PRO A 194 -19.92 -27.47 -30.90
CA PRO A 194 -20.74 -28.45 -31.63
C PRO A 194 -20.46 -28.48 -33.14
N SER A 195 -19.91 -27.40 -33.72
CA SER A 195 -19.50 -27.37 -35.13
C SER A 195 -18.31 -28.29 -35.45
N LEU A 196 -17.56 -28.75 -34.43
CA LEU A 196 -16.47 -29.72 -34.56
C LEU A 196 -16.93 -31.18 -34.34
N ALA A 197 -18.21 -31.40 -34.04
CA ALA A 197 -18.74 -32.74 -33.87
C ALA A 197 -18.69 -33.52 -35.20
N LYS A 198 -18.15 -34.75 -35.17
CA LYS A 198 -18.10 -35.63 -36.34
C LYS A 198 -19.52 -36.01 -36.75
N LEU A 199 -20.00 -35.45 -37.86
CA LEU A 199 -21.26 -35.87 -38.46
C LEU A 199 -21.14 -37.31 -38.99
N PRO A 200 -22.19 -38.14 -38.86
CA PRO A 200 -22.17 -39.49 -39.40
C PRO A 200 -22.13 -39.41 -40.94
N THR A 201 -21.17 -40.13 -41.51
CA THR A 201 -20.84 -40.15 -42.95
C THR A 201 -20.85 -41.59 -43.47
N VAL A 202 -20.70 -41.75 -44.80
CA VAL A 202 -20.67 -43.07 -45.46
C VAL A 202 -19.47 -43.88 -44.97
N LYS A 203 -19.72 -45.13 -44.54
CA LYS A 203 -18.66 -46.08 -44.16
C LYS A 203 -18.34 -46.98 -45.35
N TYR A 204 -17.12 -46.92 -45.86
CA TYR A 204 -16.65 -47.87 -46.87
C TYR A 204 -16.33 -49.22 -46.19
N LEU A 205 -16.90 -50.28 -46.72
CA LEU A 205 -16.71 -51.66 -46.27
C LEU A 205 -15.65 -52.30 -47.16
N GLN A 206 -14.61 -52.87 -46.56
CA GLN A 206 -13.63 -53.65 -47.30
C GLN A 206 -14.09 -55.11 -47.35
N SER A 207 -14.42 -55.57 -48.55
CA SER A 207 -14.57 -56.99 -48.87
C SER A 207 -13.24 -57.53 -49.39
N GLY A 208 -13.03 -58.85 -49.30
CA GLY A 208 -11.78 -59.49 -49.72
C GLY A 208 -11.42 -59.23 -51.19
N PRO A 209 -10.17 -59.53 -51.62
CA PRO A 209 -9.60 -59.13 -52.92
C PRO A 209 -10.38 -59.62 -54.16
N PHE A 210 -11.29 -60.59 -54.01
CA PHE A 210 -12.09 -61.17 -55.09
C PHE A 210 -13.60 -60.94 -54.93
N SER A 211 -14.00 -59.96 -54.11
CA SER A 211 -15.39 -59.71 -53.74
C SER A 211 -15.93 -58.42 -54.35
N SER A 212 -15.89 -58.33 -55.67
CA SER A 212 -16.35 -57.15 -56.43
C SER A 212 -17.87 -56.93 -56.42
N ILE A 213 -18.65 -57.96 -56.06
CA ILE A 213 -20.13 -57.93 -56.03
C ILE A 213 -20.66 -57.66 -54.61
N ALA A 214 -19.79 -57.69 -53.57
CA ALA A 214 -20.22 -57.40 -52.22
C ALA A 214 -20.54 -55.91 -52.03
N PRO A 215 -21.52 -55.57 -51.17
CA PRO A 215 -21.78 -54.19 -50.79
C PRO A 215 -20.51 -53.59 -50.15
N TYR A 216 -19.92 -52.61 -50.83
CA TYR A 216 -18.66 -51.96 -50.44
C TYR A 216 -18.89 -50.69 -49.63
N LYS A 217 -20.13 -50.36 -49.28
CA LYS A 217 -20.48 -49.16 -48.51
C LYS A 217 -21.72 -49.35 -47.65
N ASN A 218 -21.75 -48.65 -46.51
CA ASN A 218 -22.91 -48.50 -45.65
C ASN A 218 -23.19 -47.01 -45.44
N SER A 219 -24.34 -46.54 -45.92
CA SER A 219 -24.79 -45.15 -45.86
C SER A 219 -26.03 -44.94 -44.99
N SER A 220 -26.44 -45.94 -44.19
CA SER A 220 -27.74 -45.92 -43.48
C SER A 220 -27.91 -44.75 -42.50
N SER A 221 -26.82 -44.20 -41.98
CA SER A 221 -26.82 -43.10 -41.01
C SER A 221 -26.16 -41.82 -41.52
N SER A 222 -25.84 -41.75 -42.82
CA SER A 222 -25.08 -40.63 -43.36
C SER A 222 -25.94 -39.37 -43.50
N VAL A 223 -25.46 -38.23 -43.00
CA VAL A 223 -26.10 -36.91 -43.22
C VAL A 223 -25.91 -36.43 -44.66
N ILE A 224 -24.83 -36.87 -45.30
CA ILE A 224 -24.37 -36.38 -46.60
C ILE A 224 -24.45 -37.54 -47.62
N PRO A 225 -24.89 -37.32 -48.86
CA PRO A 225 -24.87 -38.35 -49.90
C PRO A 225 -23.43 -38.79 -50.24
N ASP A 226 -23.28 -40.05 -50.66
CA ASP A 226 -21.98 -40.67 -50.98
C ASP A 226 -21.19 -39.88 -52.05
N SER A 227 -21.87 -39.34 -53.06
CA SER A 227 -21.24 -38.51 -54.09
C SER A 227 -20.55 -37.27 -53.51
N SER A 228 -21.20 -36.58 -52.56
CA SER A 228 -20.66 -35.40 -51.89
C SER A 228 -19.58 -35.77 -50.86
N PHE A 229 -19.72 -36.90 -50.17
CA PHE A 229 -18.66 -37.38 -49.28
C PHE A 229 -17.40 -37.73 -50.06
N HIS A 230 -17.54 -38.44 -51.17
CA HIS A 230 -16.45 -38.81 -52.05
C HIS A 230 -15.79 -37.57 -52.68
N SER A 231 -16.55 -36.58 -53.15
CA SER A 231 -15.98 -35.34 -53.69
C SER A 231 -15.18 -34.58 -52.65
N VAL A 232 -15.65 -34.48 -51.41
CA VAL A 232 -14.93 -33.84 -50.30
C VAL A 232 -13.68 -34.64 -49.91
N ALA A 233 -13.76 -35.97 -49.89
CA ALA A 233 -12.61 -36.83 -49.61
C ALA A 233 -11.52 -36.71 -50.69
N CYS A 234 -11.91 -36.72 -51.97
CA CYS A 234 -11.00 -36.51 -53.10
C CYS A 234 -10.41 -35.10 -53.09
N TYR A 235 -11.23 -34.07 -52.80
CA TYR A 235 -10.75 -32.70 -52.67
C TYR A 235 -9.74 -32.57 -51.53
N ARG A 236 -10.01 -33.13 -50.34
CA ARG A 236 -9.06 -33.14 -49.21
C ARG A 236 -7.79 -33.94 -49.48
N ALA A 237 -7.87 -34.99 -50.28
CA ALA A 237 -6.72 -35.79 -50.68
C ALA A 237 -5.89 -35.14 -51.82
N SER A 238 -6.49 -34.20 -52.55
CA SER A 238 -5.82 -33.49 -53.65
C SER A 238 -4.70 -32.58 -53.14
N SER A 239 -3.69 -32.32 -53.99
CA SER A 239 -2.62 -31.36 -53.71
C SER A 239 -3.16 -29.95 -53.42
N HIS A 240 -4.26 -29.57 -54.06
CA HIS A 240 -4.91 -28.27 -53.85
C HIS A 240 -5.33 -28.01 -52.39
N TYR A 241 -5.73 -29.05 -51.64
CA TYR A 241 -6.09 -28.87 -50.23
C TYR A 241 -4.87 -28.75 -49.32
N LYS A 242 -3.72 -29.33 -49.71
CA LYS A 242 -2.46 -29.19 -48.96
C LYS A 242 -1.82 -27.81 -49.11
N GLU A 243 -2.14 -27.11 -50.20
CA GLU A 243 -1.64 -25.76 -50.51
C GLU A 243 -2.60 -24.65 -50.09
N ALA A 244 -3.84 -24.98 -49.73
CA ALA A 244 -4.81 -23.99 -49.26
C ALA A 244 -4.37 -23.46 -47.87
N PRO A 245 -4.12 -22.16 -47.72
CA PRO A 245 -3.77 -21.58 -46.43
C PRO A 245 -4.93 -21.78 -45.47
N VAL A 246 -4.65 -22.49 -44.36
CA VAL A 246 -5.54 -22.54 -43.21
C VAL A 246 -5.62 -21.11 -42.68
N GLU A 247 -6.72 -20.41 -42.97
CA GLU A 247 -7.03 -19.11 -42.38
C GLU A 247 -6.98 -19.24 -40.86
N LYS A 248 -5.82 -18.86 -40.30
CA LYS A 248 -5.69 -18.58 -38.88
C LYS A 248 -6.36 -17.24 -38.65
N SER A 249 -7.58 -17.34 -38.17
CA SER A 249 -8.34 -16.30 -37.50
C SER A 249 -7.46 -15.39 -36.63
N ILE A 250 -7.66 -14.09 -36.82
CA ILE A 250 -7.15 -12.93 -36.06
C ILE A 250 -5.74 -12.49 -36.50
N ASP A 251 -5.77 -11.57 -37.45
CA ASP A 251 -4.63 -10.87 -38.03
C ASP A 251 -4.08 -9.84 -37.02
N ILE A 252 -3.19 -10.31 -36.14
CA ILE A 252 -2.38 -9.43 -35.27
C ILE A 252 -1.56 -8.45 -36.13
N ASP A 253 -1.30 -8.82 -37.39
CA ASP A 253 -0.56 -8.00 -38.34
C ASP A 253 -1.42 -6.83 -38.88
N ILE A 254 -2.76 -6.92 -38.90
CA ILE A 254 -3.64 -5.77 -39.23
C ILE A 254 -3.57 -4.70 -38.14
N ILE A 255 -3.45 -5.08 -36.87
CA ILE A 255 -3.28 -4.11 -35.78
C ILE A 255 -1.87 -3.51 -35.83
N GLN A 256 -0.84 -4.31 -36.13
CA GLN A 256 0.54 -3.81 -36.26
C GLN A 256 0.73 -2.88 -37.47
N ASN A 257 0.09 -3.16 -38.60
CA ASN A 257 0.28 -2.38 -39.83
C ASN A 257 -0.59 -1.11 -39.91
N ASN A 258 -1.59 -0.95 -39.04
CA ASN A 258 -2.47 0.23 -39.01
C ASN A 258 -2.21 1.16 -37.81
N LEU A 259 -1.27 0.85 -36.92
CA LEU A 259 -0.92 1.71 -35.79
C LEU A 259 -0.01 2.90 -36.17
N SER A 260 0.49 2.94 -37.40
CA SER A 260 1.41 3.96 -37.93
C SER A 260 0.74 5.10 -38.73
N LEU A 261 -0.59 5.23 -38.68
CA LEU A 261 -1.34 6.29 -39.35
C LEU A 261 -1.67 7.45 -38.38
N LEU A 262 -0.65 8.25 -38.06
CA LEU A 262 -0.85 9.63 -37.63
C LEU A 262 -0.11 10.51 -38.65
N GLU A 263 -0.90 11.22 -39.45
CA GLU A 263 -0.42 12.12 -40.52
C GLU A 263 0.58 13.15 -39.95
N GLU A 264 1.80 13.17 -40.50
CA GLU A 264 2.88 14.12 -40.17
C GLU A 264 2.49 15.59 -40.43
N ASP A 265 1.33 15.86 -41.05
CA ASP A 265 0.94 17.17 -41.57
C ASP A 265 0.26 18.11 -40.57
N SER A 266 0.02 17.70 -39.32
CA SER A 266 -0.71 18.52 -38.33
C SER A 266 0.16 19.35 -37.37
N TRP A 267 1.49 19.27 -37.44
CA TRP A 267 2.39 19.82 -36.41
C TRP A 267 3.49 20.79 -36.91
N THR A 268 3.39 21.28 -38.15
CA THR A 268 4.46 22.00 -38.87
C THR A 268 4.81 23.41 -38.37
N SER A 269 4.17 23.93 -37.32
CA SER A 269 4.31 25.34 -36.91
C SER A 269 4.87 25.59 -35.51
N VAL A 270 5.37 24.57 -34.80
CA VAL A 270 5.78 24.72 -33.39
C VAL A 270 7.23 24.24 -33.19
N PRO A 271 8.14 25.03 -32.55
CA PRO A 271 9.54 24.62 -32.29
C PRO A 271 9.67 23.34 -31.45
N ILE A 272 8.58 22.88 -30.82
CA ILE A 272 8.46 21.62 -30.06
C ILE A 272 8.40 20.39 -31.00
N GLN A 273 8.20 20.57 -32.30
CA GLN A 273 7.89 19.49 -33.24
C GLN A 273 8.92 18.35 -33.21
N GLY A 274 10.21 18.67 -33.17
CA GLY A 274 11.26 17.65 -33.15
C GLY A 274 11.21 16.76 -31.90
N GLU A 275 11.07 17.38 -30.74
CA GLU A 275 11.10 16.68 -29.46
C GLU A 275 9.81 15.92 -29.18
N LEU A 276 8.64 16.46 -29.56
CA LEU A 276 7.36 15.73 -29.45
C LEU A 276 7.29 14.54 -30.41
N VAL A 277 7.83 14.68 -31.62
CA VAL A 277 7.91 13.55 -32.57
C VAL A 277 8.87 12.49 -32.04
N GLU A 278 10.00 12.89 -31.46
CA GLU A 278 10.92 11.96 -30.80
C GLU A 278 10.28 11.26 -29.60
N LEU A 279 9.55 12.01 -28.75
CA LEU A 279 8.78 11.45 -27.64
C LEU A 279 7.79 10.39 -28.11
N ASN A 280 7.01 10.71 -29.15
CA ASN A 280 6.02 9.78 -29.71
C ASN A 280 6.69 8.52 -30.27
N LYS A 281 7.81 8.65 -30.99
CA LYS A 281 8.60 7.50 -31.49
C LYS A 281 9.09 6.62 -30.34
N LEU A 282 9.62 7.22 -29.27
CA LEU A 282 10.09 6.48 -28.09
C LEU A 282 8.95 5.78 -27.36
N LEU A 283 7.78 6.42 -27.23
CA LEU A 283 6.59 5.81 -26.62
C LEU A 283 6.05 4.64 -27.44
N GLN A 284 6.00 4.77 -28.77
CA GLN A 284 5.61 3.68 -29.65
C GLN A 284 6.60 2.50 -29.57
N HIS A 285 7.91 2.79 -29.52
CA HIS A 285 8.94 1.76 -29.35
C HIS A 285 8.84 1.06 -27.98
N LEU A 286 8.59 1.82 -26.91
CA LEU A 286 8.35 1.28 -25.58
C LEU A 286 7.11 0.38 -25.55
N GLN A 287 6.02 0.77 -26.22
CA GLN A 287 4.80 -0.03 -26.36
C GLN A 287 5.06 -1.34 -27.10
N LEU A 288 5.86 -1.31 -28.18
CA LEU A 288 6.24 -2.50 -28.94
C LEU A 288 7.05 -3.48 -28.07
N LEU A 289 8.05 -2.99 -27.32
CA LEU A 289 8.82 -3.81 -26.39
C LEU A 289 7.96 -4.38 -25.25
N GLN A 290 7.02 -3.59 -24.71
CA GLN A 290 6.09 -4.07 -23.69
C GLN A 290 5.17 -5.17 -24.21
N ASN A 291 4.65 -5.05 -25.43
CA ASN A 291 3.84 -6.08 -26.07
C ASN A 291 4.65 -7.37 -26.32
N GLN A 292 5.91 -7.24 -26.74
CA GLN A 292 6.83 -8.37 -26.86
C GLN A 292 7.12 -9.03 -25.50
N ARG A 293 7.27 -8.23 -24.42
CA ARG A 293 7.48 -8.74 -23.06
C ARG A 293 6.24 -9.47 -22.54
N ILE A 294 5.05 -8.91 -22.74
CA ILE A 294 3.77 -9.52 -22.32
C ILE A 294 3.56 -10.88 -23.00
N THR A 295 3.89 -10.97 -24.30
CA THR A 295 3.75 -12.22 -25.06
C THR A 295 4.84 -13.25 -24.74
N SER A 296 6.06 -12.81 -24.41
CA SER A 296 7.18 -13.71 -24.08
C SER A 296 7.33 -14.05 -22.59
N HIS A 297 6.54 -13.44 -21.70
CA HIS A 297 6.64 -13.56 -20.23
C HIS A 297 8.05 -13.27 -19.67
N ASN A 298 8.80 -12.38 -20.33
CA ASN A 298 10.16 -12.05 -19.95
C ASN A 298 10.25 -10.91 -18.92
N VAL A 299 11.43 -10.80 -18.29
CA VAL A 299 11.81 -9.67 -17.43
C VAL A 299 12.03 -8.41 -18.28
N LEU A 300 11.86 -7.23 -17.68
CA LEU A 300 12.19 -5.91 -18.28
C LEU A 300 13.56 -5.94 -18.96
N SER A 301 13.63 -5.61 -20.26
CA SER A 301 14.90 -5.55 -20.99
C SER A 301 15.68 -4.27 -20.66
N ASP A 302 17.01 -4.30 -20.84
CA ASP A 302 17.85 -3.10 -20.67
C ASP A 302 17.51 -2.02 -21.70
N GLU A 303 17.07 -2.42 -22.90
CA GLU A 303 16.58 -1.50 -23.94
C GLU A 303 15.30 -0.78 -23.49
N GLU A 304 14.32 -1.51 -22.93
CA GLU A 304 13.09 -0.91 -22.40
C GLU A 304 13.41 0.09 -21.28
N ARG A 305 14.38 -0.25 -20.41
CA ARG A 305 14.87 0.66 -19.37
C ARG A 305 15.51 1.91 -19.96
N GLN A 306 16.38 1.78 -20.96
CA GLN A 306 17.03 2.92 -21.61
C GLN A 306 16.01 3.87 -22.25
N ILE A 307 15.03 3.33 -22.99
CA ILE A 307 13.97 4.13 -23.61
C ILE A 307 13.13 4.82 -22.54
N SER A 308 12.78 4.13 -21.44
CA SER A 308 12.02 4.76 -20.36
C SER A 308 12.74 5.96 -19.73
N VAL A 309 14.07 5.86 -19.58
CA VAL A 309 14.91 6.96 -19.09
C VAL A 309 15.00 8.09 -20.12
N GLN A 310 15.09 7.78 -21.41
CA GLN A 310 15.07 8.78 -22.48
C GLN A 310 13.75 9.54 -22.51
N VAL A 311 12.62 8.84 -22.43
CA VAL A 311 11.28 9.43 -22.30
C VAL A 311 11.21 10.35 -21.08
N GLN A 312 11.67 9.88 -19.91
CA GLN A 312 11.69 10.69 -18.69
C GLN A 312 12.53 11.97 -18.86
N ASN A 313 13.73 11.86 -19.41
CA ASN A 313 14.62 12.99 -19.61
C ASN A 313 14.05 14.00 -20.61
N LEU A 314 13.40 13.52 -21.68
CA LEU A 314 12.80 14.38 -22.69
C LEU A 314 11.57 15.11 -22.14
N ILE A 315 10.72 14.44 -21.34
CA ILE A 315 9.61 15.10 -20.62
C ILE A 315 10.14 16.15 -19.64
N LEU A 316 11.19 15.84 -18.87
CA LEU A 316 11.81 16.80 -17.95
C LEU A 316 12.42 18.01 -18.68
N LYS A 317 12.96 17.79 -19.88
CA LYS A 317 13.49 18.86 -20.73
C LYS A 317 12.36 19.76 -21.22
N LEU A 318 11.30 19.18 -21.79
CA LEU A 318 10.10 19.91 -22.19
C LEU A 318 9.47 20.69 -21.02
N ALA A 319 9.39 20.09 -19.83
CA ALA A 319 8.87 20.79 -18.65
C ALA A 319 9.69 22.03 -18.28
N LYS A 320 11.03 21.94 -18.38
CA LYS A 320 11.95 23.06 -18.08
C LYS A 320 11.95 24.14 -19.17
N ASP A 321 11.97 23.73 -20.44
CA ASP A 321 12.08 24.65 -21.57
C ASP A 321 10.80 25.48 -21.76
N TYR A 322 9.65 24.95 -21.32
CA TYR A 322 8.34 25.62 -21.40
C TYR A 322 7.86 26.21 -20.06
N ASP A 323 8.71 26.24 -19.03
CA ASP A 323 8.42 26.75 -17.68
C ASP A 323 7.07 26.23 -17.14
N MET A 324 6.79 24.94 -17.37
CA MET A 324 5.55 24.31 -16.94
C MET A 324 5.57 24.14 -15.42
N SER A 325 4.58 24.73 -14.75
CA SER A 325 4.40 24.58 -13.32
C SER A 325 3.92 23.16 -12.99
N PRO A 326 4.18 22.63 -11.79
CA PRO A 326 3.63 21.34 -11.37
C PRO A 326 2.11 21.25 -11.50
N GLU A 327 1.41 22.39 -11.37
CA GLU A 327 -0.04 22.51 -11.50
C GLU A 327 -0.51 22.23 -12.93
N ASP A 328 0.31 22.54 -13.94
CA ASP A 328 0.01 22.25 -15.35
C ASP A 328 0.03 20.73 -15.65
N PHE A 329 0.64 19.94 -14.76
CA PHE A 329 0.65 18.47 -14.84
C PHE A 329 -0.42 17.80 -13.97
N LEU A 330 -1.10 18.54 -13.10
CA LEU A 330 -2.14 17.98 -12.23
C LEU A 330 -3.39 17.75 -13.08
N MET A 331 -3.57 16.50 -13.53
CA MET A 331 -4.89 16.04 -13.98
C MET A 331 -5.87 16.18 -12.80
N ASP A 332 -7.11 16.62 -13.05
CA ASP A 332 -8.13 16.88 -12.02
C ASP A 332 -8.36 15.69 -11.05
N ASP A 333 -7.99 14.47 -11.46
CA ASP A 333 -8.14 13.23 -10.68
C ASP A 333 -6.83 12.74 -10.01
N PHE A 334 -5.75 13.52 -10.03
CA PHE A 334 -4.48 13.11 -9.42
C PHE A 334 -4.53 13.20 -7.89
N THR A 335 -5.09 12.17 -7.25
CA THR A 335 -4.95 12.00 -5.80
C THR A 335 -3.54 11.53 -5.49
N LEU A 336 -2.72 12.43 -4.95
CA LEU A 336 -1.34 12.18 -4.51
C LEU A 336 -1.34 11.36 -3.21
N SER A 337 -1.96 10.17 -3.25
CA SER A 337 -1.96 9.20 -2.16
C SER A 337 -0.65 8.42 -2.21
N LEU A 338 0.42 9.05 -1.71
CA LEU A 338 1.69 8.35 -1.51
C LEU A 338 1.48 7.24 -0.49
N THR A 339 1.83 6.01 -0.87
CA THR A 339 1.85 4.88 0.05
C THR A 339 3.00 5.08 1.04
N GLN A 340 2.66 5.25 2.31
CA GLN A 340 3.62 5.37 3.40
C GLN A 340 3.56 4.13 4.29
N TYR A 341 4.72 3.70 4.79
CA TYR A 341 4.76 2.64 5.79
C TYR A 341 4.07 3.13 7.07
N GLY A 342 3.01 2.44 7.47
CA GLY A 342 2.34 2.67 8.74
C GLY A 342 3.15 2.10 9.91
N ALA A 343 2.93 2.65 11.11
CA ALA A 343 3.47 2.07 12.33
C ALA A 343 2.76 0.75 12.66
N PHE A 344 3.54 -0.31 12.88
CA PHE A 344 3.02 -1.61 13.34
C PHE A 344 3.39 -1.85 14.80
N TYR A 345 2.42 -2.34 15.58
CA TYR A 345 2.58 -2.71 16.98
C TYR A 345 1.99 -4.10 17.19
N ARG A 346 2.68 -4.93 17.99
CA ARG A 346 2.11 -6.22 18.42
C ARG A 346 1.00 -5.95 19.45
N GLY A 347 -0.04 -6.78 19.42
CA GLY A 347 -1.10 -6.73 20.43
C GLY A 347 -0.54 -6.97 21.84
N THR A 348 -1.12 -6.30 22.84
CA THR A 348 -0.67 -6.37 24.24
C THR A 348 -1.29 -7.52 25.04
N LEU A 349 -2.32 -8.18 24.50
CA LEU A 349 -2.94 -9.35 25.13
C LEU A 349 -2.04 -10.58 24.97
N PRO A 350 -1.79 -11.34 26.06
CA PRO A 350 -1.03 -12.57 25.97
C PRO A 350 -1.77 -13.60 25.09
N LEU A 351 -1.01 -14.47 24.41
CA LEU A 351 -1.55 -15.47 23.48
C LEU A 351 -2.65 -16.35 24.11
N SER A 352 -2.57 -16.63 25.41
CA SER A 352 -3.55 -17.43 26.15
C SER A 352 -4.89 -16.73 26.42
N ALA A 353 -4.93 -15.39 26.32
CA ALA A 353 -6.14 -14.59 26.51
C ALA A 353 -6.79 -14.18 25.18
N GLN A 354 -6.20 -14.55 24.05
CA GLN A 354 -6.81 -14.33 22.75
C GLN A 354 -8.02 -15.26 22.60
N PRO A 355 -9.16 -14.77 22.09
CA PRO A 355 -10.31 -15.63 21.85
C PRO A 355 -9.89 -16.82 20.99
N LEU A 356 -10.30 -18.02 21.40
CA LEU A 356 -9.96 -19.29 20.74
C LEU A 356 -10.17 -19.13 19.23
N GLU A 357 -9.08 -19.11 18.44
CA GLU A 357 -9.19 -19.23 17.00
C GLU A 357 -10.00 -20.51 16.73
N LEU A 358 -11.10 -20.41 15.97
CA LEU A 358 -11.85 -21.58 15.54
C LEU A 358 -10.85 -22.56 14.90
N PRO A 359 -10.98 -23.88 15.12
CA PRO A 359 -10.09 -24.88 14.53
C PRO A 359 -9.91 -24.69 13.01
N SER A 360 -10.93 -24.17 12.32
CA SER A 360 -10.87 -23.79 10.91
C SER A 360 -9.80 -22.75 10.59
N GLN A 361 -9.58 -21.73 11.44
CA GLN A 361 -8.54 -20.71 11.24
C GLN A 361 -7.13 -21.26 11.51
N GLN A 362 -6.96 -22.14 12.49
CA GLN A 362 -5.68 -22.83 12.71
C GLN A 362 -5.35 -23.82 11.59
N LEU A 363 -6.36 -24.51 11.05
CA LEU A 363 -6.19 -25.41 9.91
C LEU A 363 -5.82 -24.64 8.64
N LEU A 364 -6.43 -23.47 8.42
CA LEU A 364 -6.08 -22.56 7.32
C LEU A 364 -4.63 -22.06 7.41
N ARG A 365 -4.13 -21.71 8.60
CA ARG A 365 -2.73 -21.31 8.80
C ARG A 365 -1.72 -22.45 8.62
N SER A 366 -2.08 -23.66 9.02
CA SER A 366 -1.22 -24.83 8.83
C SER A 366 -1.20 -25.30 7.37
N GLN A 367 -2.33 -25.21 6.65
CA GLN A 367 -2.39 -25.48 5.22
C GLN A 367 -1.71 -24.41 4.37
N SER A 368 -1.83 -23.12 4.71
CA SER A 368 -1.14 -22.05 3.97
C SER A 368 0.38 -22.17 4.10
N ASN A 369 0.89 -22.52 5.28
CA ASN A 369 2.33 -22.80 5.46
C ASN A 369 2.81 -24.08 4.75
N ALA A 370 1.93 -25.07 4.55
CA ALA A 370 2.25 -26.27 3.77
C ALA A 370 2.22 -25.99 2.25
N ALA A 371 1.22 -25.25 1.77
CA ALA A 371 1.07 -24.89 0.35
C ALA A 371 2.13 -23.88 -0.12
N LEU A 372 2.57 -22.96 0.74
CA LEU A 372 3.69 -22.05 0.45
C LEU A 372 5.04 -22.78 0.39
N ARG A 373 5.19 -23.90 1.10
CA ARG A 373 6.39 -24.74 1.02
C ARG A 373 6.38 -25.72 -0.16
N SER A 374 5.22 -26.07 -0.70
CA SER A 374 5.15 -26.97 -1.87
C SER A 374 5.33 -26.26 -3.21
N ASN A 375 5.07 -24.95 -3.29
CA ASN A 375 5.17 -24.20 -4.56
C ASN A 375 6.50 -23.47 -4.79
N SER A 376 7.49 -23.59 -3.89
CA SER A 376 8.83 -22.98 -4.06
C SER A 376 9.90 -23.95 -4.57
N LEU A 377 9.51 -25.07 -5.19
CA LEU A 377 10.42 -26.11 -5.68
C LEU A 377 10.28 -26.30 -7.19
N SER A 378 10.73 -25.32 -7.96
CA SER A 378 11.27 -25.56 -9.31
C SER A 378 12.12 -24.35 -9.72
N MET A 379 13.28 -24.62 -10.32
CA MET A 379 14.22 -23.65 -10.90
C MET A 379 15.09 -22.88 -9.90
N ASN A 380 16.01 -23.58 -9.24
CA ASN A 380 17.44 -23.24 -9.32
C ASN A 380 18.29 -24.32 -8.64
N GLY A 381 19.15 -24.95 -9.44
CA GLY A 381 20.13 -25.90 -8.96
C GLY A 381 21.28 -25.20 -8.24
N SER A 382 21.55 -25.57 -7.00
CA SER A 382 22.91 -25.77 -6.48
C SER A 382 22.84 -26.44 -5.10
N LEU A 383 23.84 -27.27 -4.85
CA LEU A 383 23.91 -28.28 -3.80
C LEU A 383 24.13 -27.68 -2.41
N SER A 384 23.35 -28.11 -1.41
CA SER A 384 23.84 -28.45 -0.05
C SER A 384 22.76 -29.15 0.79
N PRO A 385 23.09 -30.24 1.52
CA PRO A 385 22.22 -30.77 2.58
C PRO A 385 22.96 -30.84 3.94
N SER A 386 22.36 -30.29 4.99
CA SER A 386 22.53 -30.75 6.39
C SER A 386 21.34 -30.23 7.22
N SER A 387 20.45 -31.12 7.70
CA SER A 387 20.38 -31.70 9.07
C SER A 387 19.87 -30.65 10.10
N THR A 388 18.85 -30.83 10.95
CA THR A 388 18.32 -32.02 11.64
C THR A 388 16.93 -31.71 12.22
N ASN A 389 16.08 -32.75 12.29
CA ASN A 389 14.77 -32.80 12.93
C ASN A 389 14.81 -32.65 14.46
N VAL A 390 13.77 -32.04 15.07
CA VAL A 390 13.34 -32.33 16.45
C VAL A 390 11.81 -32.53 16.45
N PRO A 391 11.28 -33.66 16.97
CA PRO A 391 9.85 -33.97 16.95
C PRO A 391 9.10 -33.45 18.18
N LEU A 392 7.85 -33.03 17.97
CA LEU A 392 6.83 -32.77 18.99
C LEU A 392 6.50 -34.05 19.77
N GLN A 393 6.80 -34.09 21.07
CA GLN A 393 6.21 -35.05 22.01
C GLN A 393 5.02 -34.43 22.74
N SER A 394 3.88 -35.10 22.61
CA SER A 394 2.65 -34.89 23.35
C SER A 394 2.75 -35.47 24.77
N TYR A 395 2.36 -34.70 25.78
CA TYR A 395 2.04 -35.24 27.11
C TYR A 395 0.53 -35.22 27.30
N ARG A 396 -0.08 -36.40 27.15
CA ARG A 396 -1.45 -36.72 27.59
C ARG A 396 -1.43 -37.10 29.08
N ARG A 397 -2.46 -36.60 29.78
CA ARG A 397 -2.84 -36.80 31.19
C ARG A 397 -2.65 -38.22 31.73
N THR A 398 -2.24 -38.32 32.99
CA THR A 398 -2.75 -39.33 33.94
C THR A 398 -3.04 -38.70 35.30
N THR A 399 -4.14 -39.15 35.88
CA THR A 399 -4.86 -38.68 37.06
C THR A 399 -4.40 -39.37 38.36
N LYS A 400 -4.91 -38.87 39.50
CA LYS A 400 -4.93 -39.46 40.88
C LYS A 400 -3.62 -39.28 41.66
N SER A 401 -3.58 -39.11 42.99
CA SER A 401 -4.54 -38.88 44.09
C SER A 401 -3.72 -38.89 45.39
N ARG A 402 -4.20 -38.21 46.45
CA ARG A 402 -3.83 -38.30 47.88
C ARG A 402 -2.55 -37.60 48.37
N ARG A 403 -2.72 -36.44 49.02
CA ARG A 403 -2.95 -36.39 50.48
C ARG A 403 -3.96 -35.31 50.81
#